data_AF-A0A3N4IPE6-F1
#
_entry.id   AF-A0A3N4IPE6-F1
#
_cell.length_a   1.000
_cell.length_b   1.000
_cell.length_c   1.000
_cell.angle_alpha   90.00
_cell.angle_beta   90.00
_cell.angle_gamma   90.00
#
_symmetry.space_group_name_H-M   'P 1'
#
loop_
_entity.id
_entity.type
_entity.pdbx_description
1 polymer ?
#
loop_
_entity_poly.entity_id
_entity_poly.type
_entity_poly.pdbx_seq_one_letter_code
_entity_poly.pdbx_strand_id
1 'polypeptide(L)'
;MSTKMILFLTYTALLCLRFASLVQAAAIPGPSQVEIREVSPDQIPLRLRTAKNPAFDVLAYKLPEVSSRISVTDQHRRLGVYICRDPFFSGRCFHFFTSPHTCIQLDPEINDQASSIGPDDNAVCLFSMVYHSFGGCREGRQNSFVISTPGVPDLREWGYPENGIWNKDISSYRCQ
;
A
#
# COMPACT_ATOMS: atom_id res chain seq x y z
N MET A 1 -18.31 62.87 46.73
CA MET A 1 -19.77 62.89 46.44
C MET A 1 -19.90 62.89 44.93
N SER A 2 -20.66 62.09 44.22
CA SER A 2 -21.63 61.03 44.48
C SER A 2 -21.86 60.44 43.07
N THR A 3 -21.48 59.19 42.81
CA THR A 3 -22.38 58.05 42.57
C THR A 3 -23.17 58.08 41.24
N LYS A 4 -23.18 56.91 40.57
CA LYS A 4 -23.97 56.48 39.38
C LYS A 4 -23.19 56.62 38.07
N MET A 5 -23.06 55.60 37.22
CA MET A 5 -24.09 54.65 36.83
C MET A 5 -23.45 53.36 36.25
N ILE A 6 -23.69 52.26 36.94
CA ILE A 6 -23.67 50.88 36.41
C ILE A 6 -24.94 50.75 35.56
N LEU A 7 -24.82 50.33 34.30
CA LEU A 7 -25.79 49.50 33.56
C LEU A 7 -25.36 49.52 32.08
N PHE A 8 -24.90 48.40 31.53
CA PHE A 8 -25.15 47.93 30.15
C PHE A 8 -24.40 46.60 29.93
N LEU A 9 -24.64 45.66 30.85
CA LEU A 9 -24.59 44.23 30.57
C LEU A 9 -26.04 43.84 30.33
N THR A 10 -26.35 43.22 29.17
CA THR A 10 -27.44 42.24 28.92
C THR A 10 -28.19 42.38 27.57
N TYR A 11 -27.55 42.50 26.41
CA TYR A 11 -28.30 42.31 25.14
C TYR A 11 -27.46 41.79 23.97
N THR A 12 -26.97 40.55 24.05
CA THR A 12 -26.66 39.70 22.87
C THR A 12 -26.43 38.26 23.33
N ALA A 13 -27.47 37.65 23.91
CA ALA A 13 -27.46 36.25 24.33
C ALA A 13 -28.75 35.57 23.90
N LEU A 14 -29.11 35.62 22.60
CA LEU A 14 -30.22 34.85 22.03
C LEU A 14 -30.20 34.98 20.49
N LEU A 15 -29.46 34.10 19.80
CA LEU A 15 -29.78 33.51 18.48
C LEU A 15 -28.55 32.80 17.88
N CYS A 16 -28.13 31.66 18.45
CA CYS A 16 -27.23 30.71 17.77
C CYS A 16 -27.53 29.28 18.25
N LEU A 17 -28.81 28.92 18.27
CA LEU A 17 -29.24 27.53 18.41
C LEU A 17 -29.92 27.15 17.10
N ARG A 18 -29.62 25.92 16.63
CA ARG A 18 -29.99 25.28 15.36
C ARG A 18 -28.96 25.59 14.26
N PHE A 19 -28.12 24.66 13.81
CA PHE A 19 -28.35 23.26 13.51
C PHE A 19 -27.10 22.42 13.83
N ALA A 20 -27.13 21.63 14.91
CA ALA A 20 -26.22 20.49 15.03
C ALA A 20 -26.89 19.29 14.33
N SER A 21 -26.83 19.25 13.00
CA SER A 21 -27.16 18.03 12.27
C SER A 21 -26.04 17.01 12.52
N LEU A 22 -26.25 16.16 13.52
CA LEU A 22 -25.54 14.90 13.68
C LEU A 22 -25.92 13.98 12.52
N VAL A 23 -25.28 14.17 11.37
CA VAL A 23 -25.19 13.12 10.36
C VAL A 23 -24.14 12.15 10.87
N GLN A 24 -24.55 11.24 11.75
CA GLN A 24 -23.80 10.00 11.95
C GLN A 24 -24.03 9.13 10.72
N ALA A 25 -23.25 9.40 9.68
CA ALA A 25 -23.03 8.42 8.64
C ALA A 25 -22.32 7.25 9.32
N ALA A 26 -23.08 6.20 9.66
CA ALA A 26 -22.51 4.90 9.92
C ALA A 26 -21.81 4.47 8.64
N ALA A 27 -20.51 4.74 8.56
CA ALA A 27 -19.66 4.12 7.57
C ALA A 27 -19.76 2.62 7.84
N ILE A 28 -20.56 1.90 7.06
CA ILE A 28 -20.43 0.46 6.93
C ILE A 28 -19.03 0.30 6.34
N PRO A 29 -18.02 -0.18 7.09
CA PRO A 29 -16.76 -0.50 6.45
C PRO A 29 -17.11 -1.62 5.48
N GLY A 30 -17.11 -1.31 4.18
CA GLY A 30 -17.06 -2.35 3.17
C GLY A 30 -15.88 -3.27 3.53
N PRO A 31 -15.96 -4.58 3.22
CA PRO A 31 -14.87 -5.50 3.52
C PRO A 31 -13.58 -4.87 3.02
N SER A 32 -12.64 -4.60 3.94
CA SER A 32 -11.34 -4.06 3.56
C SER A 32 -10.76 -5.01 2.52
N GLN A 33 -10.54 -4.53 1.30
CA GLN A 33 -10.05 -5.34 0.18
C GLN A 33 -8.64 -5.90 0.42
N VAL A 34 -8.06 -5.58 1.58
CA VAL A 34 -6.73 -5.95 2.03
C VAL A 34 -6.85 -6.44 3.47
N GLU A 35 -6.25 -7.58 3.73
CA GLU A 35 -5.88 -7.98 5.09
C GLU A 35 -4.38 -7.85 5.23
N ILE A 36 -3.94 -7.22 6.31
CA ILE A 36 -2.53 -6.97 6.58
C ILE A 36 -2.18 -7.70 7.86
N ARG A 37 -1.11 -8.49 7.83
CA ARG A 37 -0.56 -9.14 9.01
C ARG A 37 0.89 -8.72 9.19
N GLU A 38 1.23 -8.19 10.35
CA GLU A 38 2.64 -8.09 10.71
C GLU A 38 3.19 -9.50 10.93
N VAL A 39 4.35 -9.79 10.36
CA VAL A 39 4.98 -11.12 10.40
C VAL A 39 6.42 -11.01 10.85
N SER A 40 6.87 -11.97 11.65
CA SER A 40 8.28 -12.09 12.01
C SER A 40 9.07 -12.75 10.87
N PRO A 41 10.39 -12.53 10.78
CA PRO A 41 11.21 -13.10 9.69
C PRO A 41 11.14 -14.64 9.58
N ASP A 42 10.94 -15.36 10.69
CA ASP A 42 10.80 -16.82 10.69
C ASP A 42 9.48 -17.31 10.06
N GLN A 43 8.46 -16.46 10.01
CA GLN A 43 7.18 -16.73 9.35
C GLN A 43 7.23 -16.50 7.83
N ILE A 44 8.29 -15.84 7.33
CA ILE A 44 8.49 -15.61 5.90
C ILE A 44 9.11 -16.88 5.27
N PRO A 45 8.56 -17.39 4.14
CA PRO A 45 9.09 -18.55 3.45
C PRO A 45 10.61 -18.45 3.22
N LEU A 46 11.35 -19.50 3.59
CA LEU A 46 12.82 -19.50 3.55
C LEU A 46 13.37 -19.11 2.17
N ARG A 47 12.73 -19.57 1.11
CA ARG A 47 13.09 -19.26 -0.28
C ARG A 47 13.08 -17.77 -0.64
N LEU A 48 12.23 -16.96 0.02
CA LEU A 48 12.24 -15.51 -0.16
C LEU A 48 13.47 -14.93 0.57
N ARG A 49 13.69 -15.36 1.81
CA ARG A 49 14.81 -14.90 2.66
C ARG A 49 16.19 -15.23 2.10
N THR A 50 16.33 -16.36 1.42
CA THR A 50 17.60 -16.82 0.85
C THR A 50 17.71 -16.56 -0.64
N ALA A 51 16.74 -15.88 -1.24
CA ALA A 51 16.82 -15.51 -2.64
C ALA A 51 18.04 -14.61 -2.86
N LYS A 52 18.55 -14.63 -4.09
CA LYS A 52 19.41 -13.55 -4.58
C LYS A 52 18.53 -12.58 -5.35
N ASN A 53 18.95 -11.32 -5.45
CA ASN A 53 18.30 -10.35 -6.32
C ASN A 53 18.19 -10.94 -7.73
N PRO A 54 16.97 -11.00 -8.31
CA PRO A 54 16.81 -11.44 -9.69
C PRO A 54 17.50 -10.43 -10.60
N ALA A 55 18.02 -10.90 -11.74
CA ALA A 55 18.49 -9.99 -12.78
C ALA A 55 17.34 -9.05 -13.16
N PHE A 56 17.59 -7.74 -13.19
CA PHE A 56 16.58 -6.77 -13.59
C PHE A 56 16.30 -6.95 -15.08
N ASP A 57 15.09 -7.42 -15.43
CA ASP A 57 14.67 -7.52 -16.82
C ASP A 57 13.95 -6.24 -17.22
N VAL A 58 14.65 -5.39 -17.99
CA VAL A 58 14.13 -4.12 -18.53
C VAL A 58 12.93 -4.34 -19.47
N LEU A 59 12.64 -5.57 -19.90
CA LEU A 59 11.47 -5.86 -20.74
C LEU A 59 10.21 -6.21 -19.94
N ALA A 60 10.29 -6.37 -18.61
CA ALA A 60 9.20 -6.83 -17.76
C ALA A 60 8.28 -5.70 -17.23
N TYR A 61 8.14 -4.56 -17.94
CA TYR A 61 7.24 -3.48 -17.50
C TYR A 61 5.76 -3.75 -17.75
N LYS A 62 5.44 -4.81 -18.50
CA LYS A 62 4.07 -5.24 -18.75
C LYS A 62 3.82 -6.50 -17.92
N LEU A 63 2.78 -6.48 -17.09
CA LEU A 63 2.26 -7.73 -16.54
C LEU A 63 1.91 -8.63 -17.73
N PRO A 64 2.26 -9.92 -17.72
CA PRO A 64 1.81 -10.82 -18.78
C PRO A 64 0.29 -10.67 -18.87
N GLU A 65 -0.24 -10.45 -20.08
CA GLU A 65 -1.68 -10.48 -20.31
C GLU A 65 -2.13 -11.91 -20.01
N VAL A 66 -2.46 -12.18 -18.75
CA VAL A 66 -3.13 -13.40 -18.35
C VAL A 66 -4.51 -13.28 -18.99
N SER A 67 -4.64 -13.93 -20.15
CA SER A 67 -5.85 -14.00 -20.96
C SER A 67 -7.09 -14.03 -20.04
N SER A 68 -8.04 -13.12 -20.31
CA SER A 68 -9.26 -12.75 -19.58
C SER A 68 -10.26 -13.87 -19.24
N ARG A 69 -9.83 -15.14 -19.25
CA ARG A 69 -10.56 -16.30 -18.74
C ARG A 69 -10.25 -16.54 -17.27
N ILE A 70 -10.26 -15.46 -16.48
CA ILE A 70 -10.24 -15.57 -15.02
C ILE A 70 -11.56 -16.20 -14.64
N SER A 71 -11.51 -17.43 -14.14
CA SER A 71 -12.70 -18.13 -13.69
C SER A 71 -13.30 -17.34 -12.52
N VAL A 72 -14.62 -17.34 -12.33
CA VAL A 72 -15.25 -16.70 -11.16
C VAL A 72 -14.64 -17.24 -9.85
N THR A 73 -14.12 -18.46 -9.86
CA THR A 73 -13.36 -19.08 -8.77
C THR A 73 -12.03 -18.40 -8.46
N ASP A 74 -11.38 -17.76 -9.43
CA ASP A 74 -10.12 -17.03 -9.21
C ASP A 74 -10.33 -15.67 -8.52
N GLN A 75 -11.52 -15.07 -8.60
CA GLN A 75 -11.81 -13.80 -7.89
C GLN A 75 -11.78 -13.95 -6.35
N HIS A 76 -11.97 -15.17 -5.84
CA HIS A 76 -11.85 -15.49 -4.42
C HIS A 76 -10.44 -15.91 -4.01
N ARG A 77 -9.54 -16.13 -4.96
CA ARG A 77 -8.15 -16.47 -4.67
C ARG A 77 -7.47 -15.24 -4.09
N ARG A 78 -6.87 -15.37 -2.91
CA ARG A 78 -6.12 -14.28 -2.29
C ARG A 78 -4.66 -14.40 -2.71
N LEU A 79 -4.10 -13.29 -3.17
CA LEU A 79 -2.68 -13.19 -3.50
C LEU A 79 -1.98 -12.45 -2.37
N GLY A 80 -0.88 -13.04 -1.92
CA GLY A 80 -0.07 -12.48 -0.85
C GLY A 80 1.17 -11.76 -1.37
N VAL A 81 1.61 -10.74 -0.63
CA VAL A 81 2.92 -10.11 -0.82
C VAL A 81 3.55 -9.81 0.52
N TYR A 82 4.81 -10.20 0.69
CA TYR A 82 5.64 -9.80 1.82
C TYR A 82 6.34 -8.49 1.48
N ILE A 83 6.26 -7.51 2.37
CA ILE A 83 6.95 -6.23 2.26
C ILE A 83 7.64 -5.95 3.60
N CYS A 84 8.95 -5.76 3.57
CA CYS A 84 9.73 -5.47 4.77
C CYS A 84 10.44 -4.13 4.64
N ARG A 85 10.58 -3.45 5.77
CA ARG A 85 11.28 -2.16 5.86
C ARG A 85 12.78 -2.29 5.68
N ASP A 86 13.35 -3.43 6.05
CA ASP A 86 14.77 -3.68 5.94
C ASP A 86 15.08 -4.70 4.84
N PRO A 87 16.32 -4.70 4.31
CA PRO A 87 16.78 -5.69 3.36
C PRO A 87 16.75 -7.11 3.91
N PHE A 88 16.84 -8.08 3.01
CA PHE A 88 16.87 -9.52 3.24
C PHE A 88 15.69 -10.04 4.06
N PHE A 89 14.50 -9.47 3.86
CA PHE A 89 13.27 -9.82 4.56
C PHE A 89 13.44 -9.79 6.09
N SER A 90 14.10 -8.72 6.57
CA SER A 90 14.39 -8.52 7.99
C SER A 90 13.67 -7.28 8.54
N GLY A 91 13.87 -7.01 9.83
CA GLY A 91 13.21 -5.90 10.51
C GLY A 91 11.71 -6.09 10.62
N ARG A 92 10.97 -5.00 10.38
CA ARG A 92 9.50 -5.03 10.41
C ARG A 92 8.94 -5.40 9.04
N CYS A 93 8.14 -6.46 9.02
CA CYS A 93 7.59 -7.05 7.81
C CYS A 93 6.08 -7.21 7.90
N PHE A 94 5.43 -7.09 6.75
CA PHE A 94 4.00 -7.23 6.61
C PHE A 94 3.67 -8.19 5.47
N HIS A 95 2.69 -9.05 5.68
CA HIS A 95 2.10 -9.90 4.66
C HIS A 95 0.72 -9.36 4.31
N PHE A 96 0.58 -8.87 3.08
CA PHE A 96 -0.66 -8.32 2.58
C PHE A 96 -1.39 -9.34 1.73
N PHE A 97 -2.65 -9.60 2.02
CA PHE A 97 -3.51 -10.47 1.23
C PHE A 97 -4.57 -9.65 0.51
N THR A 98 -4.60 -9.81 -0.81
CA THR A 98 -5.43 -8.98 -1.71
C THR A 98 -6.20 -9.82 -2.70
N SER A 99 -7.33 -9.28 -3.18
CA SER A 99 -7.98 -9.82 -4.37
C SER A 99 -7.12 -9.55 -5.61
N PRO A 100 -7.12 -10.45 -6.62
CA PRO A 100 -6.35 -10.25 -7.84
C PRO A 100 -6.81 -8.99 -8.58
N HIS A 101 -5.88 -8.34 -9.26
CA HIS A 101 -6.06 -7.10 -10.02
C HIS A 101 -6.49 -5.87 -9.22
N THR A 102 -6.60 -5.97 -7.89
CA THR A 102 -6.87 -4.81 -7.04
C THR A 102 -5.60 -4.00 -6.82
N CYS A 103 -5.65 -2.70 -7.13
CA CYS A 103 -4.56 -1.78 -6.81
C CYS A 103 -4.61 -1.39 -5.34
N ILE A 104 -3.57 -1.74 -4.60
CA ILE A 104 -3.45 -1.46 -3.17
C ILE A 104 -2.50 -0.29 -2.95
N GLN A 105 -2.96 0.66 -2.15
CA GLN A 105 -2.10 1.69 -1.57
C GLN A 105 -1.49 1.15 -0.30
N LEU A 106 -0.17 1.35 -0.19
CA LEU A 106 0.51 1.06 1.04
C LEU A 106 0.04 2.04 2.11
N ASP A 107 -0.19 1.51 3.29
CA ASP A 107 -0.54 2.32 4.45
C ASP A 107 0.67 3.22 4.82
N PRO A 108 0.44 4.34 5.53
CA PRO A 108 1.51 5.28 5.87
C PRO A 108 2.69 4.68 6.65
N GLU A 109 2.50 3.50 7.26
CA GLU A 109 3.55 2.84 8.01
C GLU A 109 4.57 2.15 7.09
N ILE A 110 4.16 1.65 5.92
CA ILE A 110 5.05 0.96 4.99
C ILE A 110 5.29 1.71 3.67
N ASN A 111 4.43 2.68 3.36
CA ASN A 111 4.56 3.54 2.18
C ASN A 111 5.92 4.24 2.18
N ASP A 112 6.67 4.07 1.09
CA ASP A 112 8.02 4.64 0.91
C ASP A 112 9.00 4.17 2.01
N GLN A 113 8.81 2.94 2.52
CA GLN A 113 9.70 2.33 3.51
C GLN A 113 10.21 0.95 3.10
N ALA A 114 9.69 0.35 2.03
CA ALA A 114 10.06 -0.99 1.61
C ALA A 114 11.54 -1.08 1.18
N SER A 115 12.29 -2.00 1.76
CA SER A 115 13.67 -2.34 1.33
C SER A 115 13.81 -3.80 0.87
N SER A 116 12.77 -4.63 1.06
CA SER A 116 12.65 -5.94 0.43
C SER A 116 11.19 -6.32 0.21
N ILE A 117 10.93 -7.06 -0.88
CA ILE A 117 9.59 -7.41 -1.35
C ILE A 117 9.57 -8.82 -1.94
N GLY A 118 8.49 -9.57 -1.69
CA GLY A 118 8.37 -10.95 -2.15
C GLY A 118 6.92 -11.37 -2.36
N PRO A 119 6.44 -11.50 -3.61
CA PRO A 119 5.14 -12.10 -3.89
C PRO A 119 5.07 -13.56 -3.41
N ASP A 120 3.88 -13.96 -2.92
CA ASP A 120 3.54 -15.36 -2.64
C ASP A 120 3.69 -16.24 -3.88
N ASP A 121 3.71 -17.55 -3.65
CA ASP A 121 3.69 -18.52 -4.73
C ASP A 121 2.61 -18.25 -5.78
N ASN A 122 3.05 -18.27 -7.04
CA ASN A 122 2.17 -18.08 -8.19
C ASN A 122 1.46 -16.72 -8.21
N ALA A 123 2.04 -15.70 -7.59
CA ALA A 123 1.64 -14.30 -7.74
C ALA A 123 2.68 -13.54 -8.57
N VAL A 124 2.17 -12.73 -9.50
CA VAL A 124 2.98 -11.76 -10.25
C VAL A 124 2.45 -10.37 -9.90
N CYS A 125 3.31 -9.52 -9.35
CA CYS A 125 2.92 -8.23 -8.80
C CYS A 125 3.63 -7.09 -9.52
N LEU A 126 2.86 -6.07 -9.87
CA LEU A 126 3.34 -4.78 -10.31
C LEU A 126 3.44 -3.85 -9.10
N PHE A 127 4.62 -3.29 -8.85
CA PHE A 127 4.88 -2.28 -7.83
C PHE A 127 5.04 -0.91 -8.47
N SER A 128 4.73 0.16 -7.74
CA SER A 128 4.81 1.53 -8.25
C SER A 128 5.21 2.54 -7.17
N MET A 129 5.97 3.57 -7.57
CA MET A 129 6.34 4.71 -6.72
C MET A 129 5.28 5.81 -6.62
N VAL A 130 4.13 5.61 -7.28
CA VAL A 130 3.11 6.65 -7.40
C VAL A 130 1.89 6.23 -6.58
N TYR A 131 1.47 7.11 -5.68
CA TYR A 131 0.24 6.95 -4.91
C TYR A 131 -1.02 7.05 -5.81
N HIS A 132 -2.11 6.36 -5.46
CA HIS A 132 -3.32 6.19 -6.30
C HIS A 132 -3.88 7.51 -6.82
N SER A 133 -3.86 8.56 -5.99
CA SER A 133 -4.38 9.89 -6.31
C SER A 133 -3.75 10.51 -7.56
N PHE A 134 -2.60 9.99 -8.01
CA PHE A 134 -1.89 10.40 -9.22
C PHE A 134 -1.77 9.28 -10.28
N GLY A 135 -2.50 8.18 -10.12
CA GLY A 135 -2.50 7.03 -11.04
C GLY A 135 -1.59 5.88 -10.63
N GLY A 136 -1.59 5.50 -9.35
CA GLY A 136 -0.93 4.28 -8.85
C GLY A 136 -1.38 3.00 -9.58
N CYS A 137 -0.50 2.00 -9.63
CA CYS A 137 -0.65 0.74 -10.36
C CYS A 137 -0.95 0.85 -11.87
N ARG A 138 -0.58 1.96 -12.52
CA ARG A 138 -0.65 2.09 -13.99
C ARG A 138 0.55 1.41 -14.63
N GLU A 139 0.29 0.44 -15.50
CA GLU A 139 1.30 -0.21 -16.34
C GLU A 139 1.97 0.79 -17.30
N GLY A 140 3.19 0.46 -17.72
CA GLY A 140 3.89 1.17 -18.81
C GLY A 140 4.45 2.54 -18.44
N ARG A 141 4.62 2.84 -17.15
CA ARG A 141 5.33 4.04 -16.68
C ARG A 141 6.71 3.68 -16.15
N GLN A 142 7.66 4.62 -16.30
CA GLN A 142 9.02 4.54 -15.74
C GLN A 142 9.06 4.34 -14.21
N ASN A 143 7.92 4.49 -13.53
CA ASN A 143 7.80 4.45 -12.06
C ASN A 143 7.12 3.17 -11.58
N SER A 144 7.15 2.10 -12.39
CA SER A 144 6.61 0.79 -12.03
C SER A 144 7.51 -0.34 -12.51
N PHE A 145 7.43 -1.49 -11.84
CA PHE A 145 8.12 -2.70 -12.26
C PHE A 145 7.29 -3.94 -11.86
N VAL A 146 7.50 -5.05 -12.57
CA VAL A 146 6.85 -6.33 -12.28
C VAL A 146 7.87 -7.29 -11.69
N ILE A 147 7.47 -7.99 -10.62
CA ILE A 147 8.21 -9.13 -10.08
C ILE A 147 7.27 -10.30 -9.80
N SER A 148 7.84 -11.49 -9.81
CA SER A 148 7.22 -12.70 -9.31
C SER A 148 8.07 -13.26 -8.16
N THR A 149 7.61 -14.33 -7.52
CA THR A 149 8.42 -15.09 -6.56
C THR A 149 9.80 -15.45 -7.16
N PRO A 150 10.91 -15.32 -6.42
CA PRO A 150 11.00 -15.04 -4.99
C PRO A 150 11.08 -13.54 -4.62
N GLY A 151 10.87 -12.65 -5.59
CA GLY A 151 10.96 -11.21 -5.39
C GLY A 151 12.38 -10.69 -5.23
N VAL A 152 12.52 -9.58 -4.51
CA VAL A 152 13.76 -8.79 -4.38
C VAL A 152 14.14 -8.70 -2.90
N PRO A 153 15.14 -9.48 -2.45
CA PRO A 153 15.60 -9.46 -1.07
C PRO A 153 16.32 -8.15 -0.72
N ASP A 154 16.94 -7.42 -1.64
CA ASP A 154 17.56 -6.12 -1.31
C ASP A 154 17.32 -5.09 -2.41
N LEU A 155 16.37 -4.19 -2.19
CA LEU A 155 16.03 -3.14 -3.16
C LEU A 155 17.16 -2.14 -3.36
N ARG A 156 18.12 -2.00 -2.43
CA ARG A 156 19.26 -1.07 -2.54
C ARG A 156 20.22 -1.45 -3.66
N GLU A 157 20.28 -2.75 -3.94
CA GLU A 157 21.17 -3.33 -4.96
C GLU A 157 20.42 -3.70 -6.24
N TRP A 158 19.13 -3.34 -6.34
CA TRP A 158 18.25 -3.75 -7.41
C TRP A 158 17.59 -2.56 -8.10
N GLY A 159 17.46 -2.65 -9.42
CA GLY A 159 16.88 -1.59 -10.24
C GLY A 159 17.70 -1.31 -11.50
N TYR A 160 17.08 -0.60 -12.43
CA TYR A 160 17.71 -0.04 -13.63
C TYR A 160 17.00 1.29 -13.95
N PRO A 161 17.70 2.33 -14.44
CA PRO A 161 19.13 2.40 -14.76
C PRO A 161 20.04 2.50 -13.54
N GLU A 162 19.48 2.83 -12.38
CA GLU A 162 20.20 3.05 -11.14
C GLU A 162 19.78 2.01 -10.10
N ASN A 163 20.76 1.31 -9.52
CA ASN A 163 20.50 0.41 -8.39
C ASN A 163 19.97 1.23 -7.22
N GLY A 164 18.99 0.68 -6.50
CA GLY A 164 18.47 1.35 -5.31
C GLY A 164 17.36 2.35 -5.59
N ILE A 165 17.03 2.62 -6.86
CA ILE A 165 15.96 3.57 -7.20
C ILE A 165 14.60 3.18 -6.61
N TRP A 166 14.36 1.90 -6.33
CA TRP A 166 13.10 1.42 -5.75
C TRP A 166 13.12 1.31 -4.22
N ASN A 167 14.30 1.47 -3.61
CA ASN A 167 14.46 1.28 -2.17
C ASN A 167 13.83 2.46 -1.42
N LYS A 168 12.81 2.18 -0.61
CA LYS A 168 12.03 3.18 0.13
C LYS A 168 11.27 4.16 -0.76
N ASP A 169 10.94 3.76 -1.98
CA ASP A 169 10.15 4.59 -2.90
C ASP A 169 8.88 3.88 -3.38
N ILE A 170 8.56 2.68 -2.86
CA ILE A 170 7.34 1.95 -3.24
C ILE A 170 6.15 2.48 -2.45
N SER A 171 5.10 2.86 -3.16
CA SER A 171 3.88 3.43 -2.59
C SER A 171 2.61 2.60 -2.88
N SER A 172 2.63 1.80 -3.93
CA SER A 172 1.48 0.95 -4.29
C SER A 172 1.87 -0.33 -5.02
N TYR A 173 0.96 -1.31 -5.04
CA TYR A 173 1.13 -2.54 -5.81
C TYR A 173 -0.20 -3.12 -6.28
N ARG A 174 -0.13 -4.04 -7.26
CA ARG A 174 -1.24 -4.85 -7.75
C ARG A 174 -0.73 -6.22 -8.17
N CYS A 175 -1.38 -7.29 -7.71
CA CYS A 175 -1.00 -8.66 -8.04
C CYS A 175 -2.02 -9.36 -8.94
N GLN A 176 -1.56 -10.36 -9.69
CA GLN A 176 -2.38 -11.27 -10.50
C GLN A 176 -1.82 -12.70 -10.45
#